data_AF-A0A6I3CST3-F1
#
_entry.id   AF-A0A6I3CST3-F1
#
_cell.length_a   1.000
_cell.length_b   1.000
_cell.length_c   1.000
_cell.angle_alpha   90.00
_cell.angle_beta   90.00
_cell.angle_gamma   90.00
#
_symmetry.space_group_name_H-M   'P 1'
#
loop_
_entity.id
_entity.type
_entity.pdbx_description
1 polymer ?
#
loop_
_entity_poly.entity_id
_entity_poly.type
_entity_poly.pdbx_seq_one_letter_code
_entity_poly.pdbx_strand_id
1 'polypeptide(L)'
;MFLGTHEPKLDEKGRIILPARFRDELSNGLVITKGQERCLYVFPSGEFSSITDRLRQAPVTEKAARDYMRVMFAGAHDEVP
;
A
#
# COMPACT_ATOMS: atom_id res chain seq x y z
N MET A 1 -5.11 1.30 13.28
CA MET A 1 -3.98 0.36 13.53
C MET A 1 -4.38 -1.04 13.09
N PHE A 2 -3.66 -1.59 12.11
CA PHE A 2 -3.90 -2.92 11.55
C PHE A 2 -3.05 -3.97 12.27
N LEU A 3 -3.67 -4.99 12.85
CA LEU A 3 -2.98 -6.06 13.59
C LEU A 3 -3.62 -7.42 13.32
N GLY A 4 -2.87 -8.50 13.48
CA GLY A 4 -3.41 -9.86 13.38
C GLY A 4 -3.41 -10.41 11.94
N THR A 5 -3.72 -11.70 11.85
CA THR A 5 -3.67 -12.46 10.60
C THR A 5 -5.09 -12.79 10.16
N HIS A 6 -5.37 -12.57 8.88
CA HIS A 6 -6.66 -12.85 8.27
C HIS A 6 -6.42 -13.63 6.98
N GLU A 7 -7.25 -14.63 6.70
CA GLU A 7 -7.17 -15.46 5.50
C GLU A 7 -8.40 -15.25 4.60
N PRO A 8 -8.59 -14.04 4.02
CA PRO A 8 -9.70 -13.81 3.10
C PRO A 8 -9.46 -14.54 1.79
N LYS A 9 -10.55 -15.00 1.16
CA LYS A 9 -10.49 -15.64 -0.16
C LYS A 9 -10.46 -14.58 -1.26
N LEU A 10 -9.71 -14.88 -2.32
CA LEU A 10 -9.76 -14.15 -3.58
C LEU A 10 -10.96 -14.65 -4.38
N ASP A 11 -11.82 -13.74 -4.83
CA ASP A 11 -12.94 -14.11 -5.70
C ASP A 11 -12.52 -14.26 -7.17
N GLU A 12 -13.45 -14.71 -8.03
CA GLU A 12 -13.20 -14.91 -9.46
C GLU A 12 -12.80 -13.64 -10.22
N LYS A 13 -13.07 -12.47 -9.64
CA LYS A 13 -12.74 -11.16 -10.21
C LYS A 13 -11.44 -10.59 -9.62
N GLY A 14 -10.72 -11.36 -8.81
CA GLY A 14 -9.49 -10.92 -8.17
C GLY A 14 -9.71 -9.96 -7.00
N ARG A 15 -10.89 -9.94 -6.37
CA ARG A 15 -11.19 -9.07 -5.23
C ARG A 15 -11.01 -9.82 -3.90
N ILE A 16 -10.61 -9.07 -2.88
CA ILE A 16 -10.49 -9.55 -1.51
C ILE A 16 -11.48 -8.76 -0.65
N ILE A 17 -12.25 -9.46 0.17
CA ILE A 17 -13.13 -8.81 1.14
C ILE A 17 -12.30 -8.37 2.34
N LEU A 18 -12.27 -7.06 2.61
CA LEU A 18 -11.59 -6.51 3.77
C LEU A 18 -12.24 -7.02 5.07
N PRO A 19 -11.44 -7.49 6.05
CA PRO A 19 -11.90 -7.79 7.41
C PRO A 19 -12.67 -6.61 8.00
N ALA A 20 -13.79 -6.87 8.67
CA ALA A 20 -14.72 -5.83 9.14
C ALA A 20 -14.03 -4.71 9.95
N ARG A 21 -13.10 -5.10 10.84
CA ARG A 21 -12.29 -4.19 11.67
C ARG A 21 -11.40 -3.20 10.91
N PHE A 22 -11.16 -3.39 9.61
CA PHE A 22 -10.32 -2.53 8.79
C PHE A 22 -11.11 -1.64 7.84
N ARG A 23 -12.42 -1.89 7.69
CA ARG A 23 -13.24 -1.22 6.68
C ARG A 23 -13.34 0.28 6.94
N ASP A 24 -13.59 0.69 8.18
CA ASP A 24 -13.76 2.11 8.50
C ASP A 24 -12.49 2.91 8.19
N GLU A 25 -11.31 2.40 8.56
CA GLU A 25 -10.01 3.05 8.34
C GLU A 25 -9.60 3.10 6.86
N LEU A 26 -10.13 2.20 6.01
CA LEU A 26 -9.83 2.10 4.57
C LEU A 26 -10.97 2.65 3.67
N SER A 27 -12.12 2.99 4.23
CA SER A 27 -13.34 3.38 3.49
C SER A 27 -13.18 4.65 2.65
N ASN A 28 -12.34 5.58 3.11
CA ASN A 28 -12.12 6.86 2.44
C ASN A 28 -11.06 6.79 1.32
N GLY A 29 -10.60 5.58 1.01
CA GLY A 29 -9.58 5.33 -0.01
C GLY A 29 -8.34 4.66 0.57
N LEU A 30 -7.76 3.82 -0.27
CA LEU A 30 -6.54 3.09 0.02
C LEU A 30 -5.59 3.12 -1.18
N VAL A 31 -4.32 2.81 -0.93
CA VAL A 31 -3.31 2.58 -1.96
C VAL A 31 -2.72 1.20 -1.78
N ILE A 32 -2.71 0.43 -2.86
CA ILE A 32 -2.08 -0.89 -2.93
C ILE A 32 -0.75 -0.73 -3.67
N THR A 33 0.32 -1.33 -3.18
CA THR A 33 1.59 -1.39 -3.91
C THR A 33 2.35 -2.70 -3.66
N LYS A 34 3.33 -3.01 -4.50
CA LYS A 34 4.23 -4.14 -4.29
C LYS A 34 5.08 -3.90 -3.04
N GLY A 35 5.00 -4.84 -2.11
CA GLY A 35 5.86 -4.89 -0.94
C GLY A 35 7.12 -5.73 -1.18
N GLN A 36 7.88 -5.91 -0.12
CA GLN A 36 9.03 -6.81 -0.10
C GLN A 36 8.56 -8.29 -0.04
N GLU A 37 9.46 -9.25 -0.28
CA GLU A 37 9.16 -10.69 -0.16
C GLU A 37 7.90 -11.18 -0.92
N ARG A 38 7.61 -10.61 -2.11
CA ARG A 38 6.45 -10.97 -2.95
C ARG A 38 5.09 -10.76 -2.27
N CYS A 39 4.96 -9.74 -1.42
CA CYS A 39 3.69 -9.34 -0.85
C CYS A 39 3.13 -8.07 -1.51
N LEU A 40 1.90 -7.73 -1.14
CA LEU A 40 1.29 -6.43 -1.42
C LEU A 40 1.16 -5.68 -0.09
N TYR A 41 1.50 -4.39 -0.11
CA TYR A 41 1.16 -3.47 0.96
C TYR A 41 -0.13 -2.74 0.63
N VAL A 42 -0.90 -2.45 1.67
CA VAL A 42 -2.13 -1.65 1.60
C VAL A 42 -2.02 -0.57 2.65
N PHE A 43 -2.21 0.68 2.24
CA PHE A 43 -2.17 1.85 3.13
C PHE A 43 -3.46 2.65 2.98
N PRO A 44 -3.97 3.29 4.04
CA PRO A 44 -4.92 4.39 3.90
C PRO A 44 -4.29 5.49 3.03
N SER A 45 -5.05 6.12 2.14
CA SER A 45 -4.49 7.09 1.18
C SER A 45 -3.73 8.23 1.86
N GLY A 46 -4.21 8.73 3.01
CA GLY A 46 -3.53 9.78 3.77
C GLY A 46 -2.19 9.34 4.38
N GLU A 47 -2.09 8.09 4.83
CA GLU A 47 -0.85 7.53 5.34
C GLU A 47 0.16 7.31 4.21
N PHE A 48 -0.31 6.80 3.06
CA PHE A 48 0.54 6.67 1.88
C PHE A 48 1.14 8.01 1.46
N SER A 49 0.32 9.08 1.41
CA SER A 49 0.82 10.44 1.12
C SER A 49 1.94 10.83 2.07
N SER A 50 1.73 10.64 3.38
CA SER A 50 2.73 10.97 4.41
C SER A 50 4.04 10.19 4.24
N ILE A 51 3.96 8.90 3.87
CA ILE A 51 5.14 8.07 3.57
C ILE A 51 5.84 8.59 2.32
N THR A 52 5.09 8.90 1.25
CA THR A 52 5.67 9.39 0.00
C THR A 52 6.37 10.73 0.17
N ASP A 53 5.85 11.63 1.00
CA ASP A 53 6.47 12.92 1.29
C ASP A 53 7.82 12.75 1.97
N ARG A 54 7.92 11.80 2.92
CA ARG A 54 9.20 11.46 3.55
C ARG A 54 10.18 10.84 2.56
N LEU A 55 9.74 9.94 1.70
CA LEU A 55 10.60 9.31 0.69
C LEU A 55 11.13 10.32 -0.33
N ARG A 56 10.34 11.33 -0.70
CA ARG A 56 10.75 12.40 -1.61
C ARG A 56 11.85 13.30 -1.04
N GLN A 57 12.06 13.30 0.27
CA GLN A 57 13.18 14.01 0.90
C GLN A 57 14.52 13.27 0.78
N ALA A 58 14.51 12.01 0.35
CA ALA A 58 15.74 11.25 0.17
C ALA A 58 16.61 11.86 -0.95
N PRO A 59 17.95 11.84 -0.82
CA PRO A 59 18.84 12.38 -1.85
C PRO A 59 18.62 11.70 -3.20
N VAL A 60 18.36 12.49 -4.25
CA VAL A 60 18.17 11.96 -5.61
C VAL A 60 19.45 11.35 -6.20
N THR A 61 20.62 11.64 -5.61
CA THR A 61 21.92 11.09 -6.02
C THR A 61 22.15 9.66 -5.51
N GLU A 62 21.47 9.25 -4.45
CA GLU A 62 21.53 7.90 -3.88
C GLU A 62 20.83 6.88 -4.78
N LYS A 63 21.59 5.90 -5.29
CA LYS A 63 21.04 4.86 -6.19
C LYS A 63 19.97 4.02 -5.49
N ALA A 64 20.22 3.63 -4.24
CA ALA A 64 19.30 2.79 -3.47
C ALA A 64 17.94 3.48 -3.25
N ALA A 65 17.95 4.78 -2.93
CA ALA A 65 16.72 5.56 -2.76
C ALA A 65 15.89 5.60 -4.05
N ARG A 66 16.54 5.89 -5.20
CA ARG A 66 15.85 5.91 -6.51
C ARG A 66 15.27 4.55 -6.87
N ASP A 67 16.02 3.48 -6.64
CA ASP A 67 15.57 2.13 -6.97
C ASP A 67 14.37 1.73 -6.11
N TYR A 68 14.39 2.06 -4.81
CA TYR A 68 13.26 1.83 -3.91
C TYR A 68 12.01 2.61 -4.35
N MET A 69 12.14 3.92 -4.59
CA MET A 69 11.03 4.76 -5.05
C MET A 69 10.43 4.24 -6.37
N ARG A 70 11.26 3.81 -7.31
CA ARG A 70 10.78 3.24 -8.58
C ARG A 70 9.96 1.99 -8.36
N VAL A 71 10.42 1.05 -7.52
CA VAL A 71 9.67 -0.18 -7.25
C VAL A 71 8.37 0.12 -6.52
N MET A 72 8.42 0.94 -5.47
CA MET A 72 7.26 1.27 -4.65
C MET A 72 6.20 2.05 -5.43
N PHE A 73 6.59 2.99 -6.29
CA PHE A 73 5.63 3.82 -7.03
C PHE A 73 5.18 3.22 -8.36
N ALA A 74 6.00 2.41 -9.03
CA ALA A 74 5.60 1.79 -10.30
C ALA A 74 4.45 0.78 -10.13
N GLY A 75 4.30 0.19 -8.95
CA GLY A 75 3.22 -0.74 -8.62
C GLY A 75 2.10 -0.14 -7.78
N ALA A 76 2.12 1.17 -7.50
CA ALA A 76 1.14 1.81 -6.65
C ALA A 76 -0.17 2.08 -7.42
N HIS A 77 -1.29 1.75 -6.80
CA HIS A 77 -2.63 1.98 -7.35
C HIS A 77 -3.57 2.42 -6.23
N ASP A 78 -4.27 3.54 -6.44
CA ASP A 78 -5.30 4.04 -5.54
C ASP A 78 -6.66 3.42 -5.87
N GLU A 79 -7.42 3.08 -4.82
CA GLU A 79 -8.75 2.49 -4.93
C GLU A 79 -9.65 3.01 -3.81
N VAL A 80 -10.96 3.06 -4.09
CA VAL A 80 -12.00 3.33 -3.09
C VAL A 80 -12.86 2.07 -2.95
N PRO A 81 -12.79 1.36 -1.80
CA PRO A 81 -13.46 0.07 -1.60
C PRO A 81 -14.99 0.06 -1.70
#